data_AF-A0A960NJ16-F1
#
_entry.id   AF-A0A960NJ16-F1
#
_cell.length_a   1.000
_cell.length_b   1.000
_cell.length_c   1.000
_cell.angle_alpha   90.00
_cell.angle_beta   90.00
_cell.angle_gamma   90.00
#
_symmetry.space_group_name_H-M   'P 1'
#
loop_
_entity.id
_entity.type
_entity.pdbx_description
1 polymer ?
#
loop_
_entity_poly.entity_id
_entity_poly.type
_entity_poly.pdbx_seq_one_letter_code
_entity_poly.pdbx_strand_id
1 'polypeptide(L)'
;IEFHEPPQVTHFGRRHSGLKLIPGIVFTIEPMINLGRADTKILDDGWTAVTRDGSLSAQFEHTVVVTEDGFESLTPYEPEFYLSRPVSEPALA
;
A
#
# COMPACT_ATOMS: atom_id res chain seq x y z
N ILE A 1 -20.63 3.32 -4.77
CA ILE A 1 -19.36 3.13 -4.05
C ILE A 1 -18.46 2.39 -5.02
N GLU A 2 -17.34 3.00 -5.37
CA GLU A 2 -16.28 2.38 -6.18
C GLU A 2 -15.25 1.78 -5.23
N PHE A 3 -14.55 0.72 -5.66
CA PHE A 3 -13.49 0.14 -4.82
C PHE A 3 -12.26 1.06 -4.76
N HIS A 4 -11.86 1.63 -5.89
CA HIS A 4 -10.86 2.68 -5.95
C HIS A 4 -11.55 4.01 -6.28
N GLU A 5 -11.49 4.97 -5.35
CA GLU A 5 -12.05 6.30 -5.51
C GLU A 5 -11.05 7.38 -5.03
N PRO A 6 -11.24 8.67 -5.36
CA PRO A 6 -10.36 9.73 -4.87
C PRO A 6 -10.26 9.74 -3.33
N PRO A 7 -9.10 10.11 -2.76
CA PRO A 7 -7.95 10.71 -3.41
C PRO A 7 -6.99 9.71 -4.06
N GLN A 8 -6.35 10.12 -5.16
CA GLN A 8 -5.19 9.41 -5.69
C GLN A 8 -3.93 9.82 -4.89
N VAL A 9 -3.26 8.84 -4.29
CA VAL A 9 -2.04 9.06 -3.48
C VAL A 9 -0.83 8.49 -4.20
N THR A 10 0.05 9.36 -4.67
CA THR A 10 1.28 8.95 -5.37
C THR A 10 2.42 8.67 -4.38
N HIS A 11 3.13 7.56 -4.57
CA HIS A 11 4.27 7.16 -3.74
C HIS A 11 5.63 7.76 -4.20
N PHE A 12 5.58 8.74 -5.10
CA PHE A 12 6.72 9.52 -5.55
C PHE A 12 6.33 11.00 -5.57
N GLY A 13 7.32 11.88 -5.52
CA GLY A 13 7.08 13.32 -5.60
C GLY A 13 8.05 14.12 -4.76
N ARG A 14 7.69 15.39 -4.51
CA ARG A 14 8.44 16.28 -3.64
C ARG A 14 7.80 16.30 -2.27
N ARG A 15 8.62 16.36 -1.22
CA ARG A 15 8.13 16.53 0.15
C ARG A 15 7.22 17.77 0.20
N HIS A 16 6.06 17.65 0.84
CA HIS A 16 5.07 18.73 1.00
C HIS A 16 4.32 19.19 -0.25
N SER A 17 4.32 18.42 -1.35
CA SER A 17 3.51 18.73 -2.54
C SER A 17 2.21 17.91 -2.65
N GLY A 18 1.84 17.18 -1.60
CA GLY A 18 0.65 16.33 -1.59
C GLY A 18 -0.66 17.09 -1.34
N LEU A 19 -1.76 16.34 -1.37
CA LEU A 19 -3.09 16.84 -1.03
C LEU A 19 -3.17 17.23 0.46
N LYS A 20 -4.03 18.20 0.79
CA LYS A 20 -4.34 18.52 2.19
C LYS A 20 -5.23 17.41 2.77
N LEU A 21 -4.78 16.79 3.85
CA LEU A 21 -5.57 15.80 4.59
C LEU A 21 -6.58 16.51 5.51
N ILE A 22 -7.81 16.01 5.52
CA ILE A 22 -8.94 16.53 6.31
C ILE A 22 -9.55 15.34 7.06
N PRO A 23 -9.98 15.52 8.32
CA PRO A 23 -10.61 14.44 9.10
C PRO A 23 -11.74 13.75 8.35
N GLY A 24 -11.81 12.42 8.49
CA GLY A 24 -12.83 11.56 7.86
C GLY A 24 -12.46 11.03 6.46
N ILE A 25 -11.38 11.51 5.84
CA ILE A 25 -10.88 10.91 4.59
C ILE A 25 -10.30 9.53 4.90
N VAL A 26 -10.73 8.51 4.15
CA VAL A 26 -10.19 7.14 4.19
C VAL A 26 -9.44 6.88 2.89
N PHE A 27 -8.22 6.36 2.98
CA PHE A 27 -7.39 6.03 1.82
C PHE A 27 -6.29 5.02 2.16
N THR A 28 -5.66 4.47 1.13
CA THR A 28 -4.55 3.52 1.27
C THR A 28 -3.21 4.25 1.15
N ILE A 29 -2.22 3.76 1.91
CA ILE A 29 -0.80 3.99 1.64
C ILE A 29 -0.20 2.63 1.27
N GLU A 30 0.22 2.48 0.01
CA GLU A 30 0.55 1.17 -0.59
C GLU A 30 1.84 1.20 -1.46
N PRO A 31 2.98 1.71 -0.94
CA PRO A 31 4.17 1.90 -1.75
C PRO A 31 4.76 0.58 -2.25
N MET A 32 4.99 0.50 -3.55
CA MET A 32 5.81 -0.53 -4.18
C MET A 32 7.23 0.00 -4.36
N ILE A 33 8.22 -0.66 -3.75
CA ILE A 33 9.63 -0.25 -3.79
C ILE A 33 10.44 -1.28 -4.57
N ASN A 34 11.05 -0.81 -5.67
CA ASN A 34 11.92 -1.63 -6.50
C ASN A 34 13.36 -1.54 -6.02
N LEU A 35 14.08 -2.67 -6.05
CA LEU A 35 15.51 -2.72 -5.76
C LEU A 35 16.35 -2.02 -6.85
N GLY A 36 15.90 -2.13 -8.10
CA GLY A 36 16.53 -1.51 -9.27
C GLY A 36 15.88 -0.17 -9.66
N ARG A 37 15.44 -0.07 -10.91
CA ARG A 37 14.83 1.14 -11.49
C ARG A 37 13.32 1.21 -11.20
N ALA A 38 12.76 2.42 -11.28
CA ALA A 38 11.33 2.65 -11.06
C ALA A 38 10.44 2.11 -12.20
N ASP A 39 10.98 1.90 -13.39
CA ASP A 39 10.21 1.51 -14.57
C ASP A 39 9.59 0.12 -14.44
N THR A 40 8.31 0.00 -14.81
CA THR A 40 7.56 -1.26 -14.81
C THR A 40 6.96 -1.55 -16.20
N LYS A 41 6.49 -2.78 -16.38
CA LYS A 41 5.67 -3.19 -17.53
C LYS A 41 4.56 -4.11 -17.06
N ILE A 42 3.43 -4.07 -17.76
CA ILE A 42 2.36 -5.07 -17.62
C ILE A 42 2.66 -6.21 -18.57
N LEU A 43 2.51 -7.45 -18.10
CA LEU A 43 2.68 -8.65 -18.93
C LEU A 43 1.48 -8.86 -19.86
N ASP A 44 1.61 -9.84 -20.75
CA ASP A 44 0.58 -10.15 -21.77
C ASP A 44 -0.75 -10.65 -21.16
N ASP A 45 -0.75 -11.00 -19.87
CA ASP A 45 -1.96 -11.32 -19.11
C ASP A 45 -2.84 -10.09 -18.79
N GLY A 46 -2.33 -8.87 -19.00
CA GLY A 46 -3.03 -7.61 -18.75
C GLY A 46 -3.10 -7.19 -17.28
N TRP A 47 -2.44 -7.92 -16.37
CA TRP A 47 -2.54 -7.71 -14.92
C TRP A 47 -1.19 -7.65 -14.21
N THR A 48 -0.30 -8.59 -14.51
CA THR A 48 0.94 -8.74 -13.76
C THR A 48 1.89 -7.59 -14.08
N ALA A 49 2.11 -6.71 -13.10
CA ALA A 49 3.13 -5.67 -13.17
C ALA A 49 4.48 -6.24 -12.72
N VAL A 50 5.52 -6.08 -13.56
CA VAL A 50 6.89 -6.47 -13.23
C VAL A 50 7.86 -5.30 -13.43
N THR A 51 8.97 -5.31 -12.70
CA THR A 51 10.07 -4.36 -12.94
C THR A 51 10.67 -4.58 -14.34
N ARG A 52 10.99 -3.51 -15.05
CA ARG A 52 11.56 -3.62 -16.41
C ARG A 52 12.97 -4.18 -16.43
N ASP A 53 13.72 -4.02 -15.34
CA ASP A 53 15.07 -4.55 -15.19
C ASP A 53 15.13 -5.94 -14.52
N GLY A 54 13.97 -6.52 -14.17
CA GLY A 54 13.88 -7.85 -13.54
C GLY A 54 14.35 -7.90 -12.08
N SER A 55 14.61 -6.74 -11.46
CA SER A 55 14.96 -6.67 -10.04
C SER A 55 13.77 -6.96 -9.12
N LEU A 56 14.05 -7.32 -7.87
CA LEU A 56 13.01 -7.55 -6.86
C LEU A 56 12.22 -6.27 -6.56
N SER A 57 10.95 -6.45 -6.20
CA SER A 57 10.08 -5.41 -5.67
C SER A 57 9.38 -5.91 -4.42
N ALA A 58 9.05 -5.00 -3.51
CA ALA A 58 8.28 -5.30 -2.30
C ALA A 58 7.22 -4.23 -2.08
N GLN A 59 6.11 -4.62 -1.45
CA GLN A 59 4.98 -3.76 -1.14
C GLN A 59 4.45 -4.08 0.25
N PHE A 60 3.98 -3.05 0.95
CA PHE A 60 3.09 -3.15 2.10
C PHE A 60 1.96 -2.13 1.92
N GLU A 61 0.81 -2.41 2.51
CA GLU A 61 -0.37 -1.56 2.40
C GLU A 61 -1.09 -1.42 3.74
N HIS A 62 -1.54 -0.19 4.04
CA HIS A 62 -2.48 0.08 5.11
C HIS A 62 -3.62 0.97 4.63
N THR A 63 -4.84 0.66 5.08
CA THR A 63 -5.98 1.56 4.99
C THR A 63 -6.01 2.41 6.24
N VAL A 64 -6.04 3.73 6.06
CA VAL A 64 -6.06 4.69 7.17
C VAL A 64 -7.25 5.63 7.06
N VAL A 65 -7.70 6.12 8.21
CA VAL A 65 -8.63 7.25 8.32
C VAL A 65 -7.93 8.44 8.95
N VAL A 66 -8.10 9.63 8.39
CA VAL A 66 -7.59 10.88 8.97
C VAL A 66 -8.45 11.28 10.16
N THR A 67 -7.82 11.62 11.29
CA THR A 67 -8.48 12.15 12.49
C THR A 67 -8.20 13.64 12.65
N GLU A 68 -8.84 14.30 13.63
CA GLU A 68 -8.61 15.72 13.94
C GLU A 68 -7.14 16.04 14.26
N ASP A 69 -6.42 15.08 14.82
CA ASP A 69 -5.06 15.21 15.37
C ASP A 69 -4.02 14.29 14.71
N GLY A 70 -4.42 13.48 13.72
CA GLY A 70 -3.53 12.50 13.09
C GLY A 70 -4.24 11.54 12.15
N PHE A 71 -4.02 10.24 12.38
CA PHE A 71 -4.65 9.16 11.62
C PHE A 71 -4.80 7.91 12.49
N GLU A 72 -5.73 7.04 12.11
CA GLU A 72 -5.89 5.69 12.64
C GLU A 72 -5.68 4.67 11.52
N SER A 73 -4.97 3.58 11.80
CA SER A 73 -4.87 2.44 10.87
C SER A 73 -6.07 1.53 11.06
N LEU A 74 -6.84 1.34 10.00
CA LEU A 74 -7.97 0.41 9.95
C LEU A 74 -7.53 -1.04 9.66
N THR A 75 -6.26 -1.23 9.29
CA THR A 75 -5.65 -2.54 9.04
C THR A 75 -4.35 -2.72 9.83
N PRO A 76 -4.37 -2.56 11.16
CA PRO A 76 -3.14 -2.57 11.96
C PRO A 76 -2.42 -3.93 11.89
N TYR A 77 -1.09 -3.88 11.94
CA TYR A 77 -0.29 -5.07 12.17
C TYR A 77 -0.25 -5.36 13.68
N GLU A 78 -0.83 -6.49 14.10
CA GLU A 78 -0.85 -6.92 15.49
C GLU A 78 0.14 -8.07 15.72
N PRO A 79 1.43 -7.79 16.01
CA PRO A 79 2.46 -8.81 16.09
C PRO A 79 2.14 -9.89 17.12
N GLU A 80 1.56 -9.55 18.27
CA GLU A 80 1.22 -10.54 19.29
C GLU A 80 0.11 -11.51 18.84
N PHE A 81 -0.85 -11.02 18.05
CA PHE A 81 -1.85 -11.87 17.42
C PHE A 81 -1.21 -12.82 16.40
N TYR A 82 -0.30 -12.33 15.56
CA TYR A 82 0.32 -13.16 14.52
C TYR A 82 1.38 -14.12 15.06
N LEU A 83 2.16 -13.73 16.08
CA LEU A 83 3.21 -14.55 16.69
C LEU A 83 2.65 -15.62 17.64
N SER A 84 1.39 -15.49 18.08
CA SER A 84 0.71 -16.50 18.90
C SER A 84 -0.02 -17.57 18.08
N ARG A 85 -0.16 -17.40 16.75
CA ARG A 85 -0.78 -18.41 15.89
C ARG A 85 0.14 -19.61 15.68
N PRO A 86 -0.36 -20.86 15.79
CA PRO A 86 0.39 -22.02 15.35
C PRO A 86 0.77 -21.88 13.88
N VAL A 87 2.01 -22.20 13.52
CA VAL A 87 2.61 -22.04 12.17
C VAL A 87 1.98 -22.98 11.11
N SER A 88 0.86 -23.64 11.41
CA SER A 88 0.38 -24.79 10.63
C SER A 88 -0.48 -24.49 9.41
N GLU A 89 -0.78 -23.24 9.05
CA GLU A 89 -1.49 -22.96 7.79
C GLU A 89 -0.96 -21.69 7.11
N PRO A 90 -0.56 -21.75 5.83
CA PRO A 90 -0.30 -20.54 5.07
C PRO A 90 -1.62 -19.77 4.98
N ALA A 91 -1.59 -18.49 5.36
CA ALA A 91 -2.69 -17.57 5.09
C ALA A 91 -2.74 -17.35 3.56
N LEU A 92 -3.42 -18.26 2.87
CA LEU A 92 -3.87 -18.06 1.50
C LEU A 92 -5.24 -17.38 1.60
N ALA A 93 -5.25 -16.08 1.36
CA ALA A 93 -6.39 -15.32 0.87
C ALA A 93 -5.86 -14.38 -0.22
#